data_AF-A0A8J8BR56-F1
#
_entry.id   AF-A0A8J8BR56-F1
#
_cell.length_a   1.000
_cell.length_b   1.000
_cell.length_c   1.000
_cell.angle_alpha   90.00
_cell.angle_beta   90.00
_cell.angle_gamma   90.00
#
_symmetry.space_group_name_H-M   'P 1'
#
loop_
_entity.id
_entity.type
_entity.pdbx_description
1 polymer ?
#
loop_
_entity_poly.entity_id
_entity_poly.type
_entity_poly.pdbx_seq_one_letter_code
_entity_poly.pdbx_strand_id
1 'polypeptide(L)'
;MDIKGTLVNVFTGDIYPVQMEFSSKITAVREINEELPVYILPGFIDSHIHIESSMLCPSRFAEAVVPRGTTCTISDPHEIANVMGVKGIAYMMEDTSVLKVYYTAPSCVPATPHETAGSVLTAQDIRELFATYGLIALGEVMNFPGVIRGDKEVLEKLEIAAQYEKPIDGHAPGLSGESLQRYVYYGISTDHECTTHEEAEEKQKMGMKIMIREGTASKNLKDLLGLRFESCFLVSDDLHPEDLVKGHIDSLLEKAVSYGIDPVDAVKMVTINPACHYNLNAGALSPGRDADIVIVDNLKTFSVRKVFINGELVAQDGNALFSVDPAPLQTTLRVQKKTPEDFVIPYAGGDSVTVRVIRIIEDQLYTAAENYVVPCSQGEIFPDVTQDILKLVVVERYGHNRIGRGFVKGFGLKRGALATSVAHDSHNIIAAGVSDTALAQAVNAVIECGGGIAACDTACRKLELPIAGLMSQEPLNTVARAHTTVRDYAGDLGCVLENPFMQLSFLALLVIPELKLSDKGLFDVNTFSFVDVIV
;
A
#
# COMPACT_ATOMS: atom_id res chain seq x y z
N MET A 1 28.28 -6.64 23.03
CA MET A 1 28.99 -6.01 21.91
C MET A 1 29.30 -4.57 22.28
N ASP A 2 30.24 -3.96 21.56
CA ASP A 2 30.66 -2.57 21.76
C ASP A 2 30.95 -1.95 20.39
N ILE A 3 30.46 -0.72 20.17
CA ILE A 3 30.68 0.06 18.96
C ILE A 3 31.05 1.50 19.31
N LYS A 4 31.82 2.14 18.42
CA LYS A 4 32.12 3.56 18.47
C LYS A 4 31.58 4.25 17.22
N GLY A 5 31.00 5.43 17.38
CA GLY A 5 30.57 6.28 16.27
C GLY A 5 30.01 7.61 16.77
N THR A 6 29.63 8.48 15.85
CA THR A 6 28.98 9.76 16.15
C THR A 6 27.48 9.55 16.30
N LEU A 7 26.97 9.58 17.53
CA LEU A 7 25.55 9.39 17.82
C LEU A 7 24.75 10.60 17.35
N VAL A 8 23.64 10.35 16.66
CA VAL A 8 22.57 11.34 16.50
C VAL A 8 21.56 11.14 17.63
N ASN A 9 21.59 12.02 18.62
CA ASN A 9 20.72 11.91 19.78
C ASN A 9 19.34 12.49 19.48
N VAL A 10 18.41 11.62 19.08
CA VAL A 10 17.04 11.99 18.70
C VAL A 10 16.19 12.63 19.83
N PHE A 11 16.66 12.57 21.08
CA PHE A 11 15.99 13.26 22.20
C PHE A 11 16.29 14.75 22.25
N THR A 12 17.54 15.14 22.00
CA THR A 12 18.02 16.54 22.17
C THR A 12 18.33 17.21 20.85
N GLY A 13 18.60 16.41 19.82
CA GLY A 13 19.09 16.83 18.52
C GLY A 13 20.61 17.01 18.43
N ASP A 14 21.34 16.73 19.51
CA ASP A 14 22.80 16.83 19.52
C ASP A 14 23.47 15.70 18.74
N ILE A 15 24.62 16.00 18.13
CA ILE A 15 25.45 15.05 17.40
C ILE A 15 26.83 15.01 18.05
N TYR A 16 27.20 13.87 18.64
CA TYR A 16 28.46 13.74 19.39
C TYR A 16 29.02 12.30 19.38
N PRO A 17 30.35 12.14 19.46
CA PRO A 17 30.99 10.82 19.46
C PRO A 17 30.74 10.04 20.75
N VAL A 18 30.43 8.76 20.62
CA VAL A 18 30.16 7.84 21.73
C VAL A 18 30.85 6.49 21.58
N GLN A 19 31.06 5.84 22.72
CA GLN A 19 31.22 4.39 22.83
C GLN A 19 29.93 3.80 23.42
N MET A 20 29.35 2.82 22.73
CA MET A 20 28.06 2.22 23.05
C MET A 20 28.19 0.72 23.31
N GLU A 21 27.80 0.31 24.51
CA GLU A 21 27.77 -1.09 24.93
C GLU A 21 26.33 -1.61 24.83
N PHE A 22 26.15 -2.83 24.30
CA PHE A 22 24.84 -3.45 24.16
C PHE A 22 24.88 -4.99 24.13
N SER A 23 23.78 -5.62 24.53
CA SER A 23 23.41 -6.99 24.18
C SER A 23 22.11 -6.93 23.38
N SER A 24 21.03 -7.62 23.77
CA SER A 24 19.71 -7.38 23.18
C SER A 24 19.15 -5.99 23.45
N LYS A 25 19.68 -5.32 24.49
CA LYS A 25 19.35 -3.95 24.87
C LYS A 25 20.63 -3.13 24.97
N ILE A 26 20.49 -1.82 24.79
CA ILE A 26 21.57 -0.88 25.09
C ILE A 26 21.84 -0.92 26.60
N THR A 27 23.11 -1.08 26.98
CA THR A 27 23.52 -1.14 28.39
C THR A 27 24.24 0.13 28.84
N ALA A 28 24.98 0.78 27.94
CA ALA A 28 25.64 2.05 28.21
C ALA A 28 25.85 2.87 26.93
N VAL A 29 25.78 4.20 27.08
CA VAL A 29 26.18 5.18 26.07
C VAL A 29 27.12 6.15 26.76
N ARG A 30 28.38 6.22 26.32
CA ARG A 30 29.40 7.09 26.93
C ARG A 30 29.92 8.04 25.87
N GLU A 31 29.80 9.34 26.11
CA GLU A 31 30.47 10.34 25.28
C GLU A 31 31.99 10.17 25.40
N ILE A 32 32.67 10.31 24.26
CA ILE A 32 34.12 10.20 24.15
C ILE A 32 34.66 11.42 23.41
N ASN A 33 35.97 11.62 23.43
CA ASN A 33 36.61 12.73 22.71
C ASN A 33 37.47 12.17 21.56
N GLU A 34 36.79 11.66 20.53
CA GLU A 34 37.38 11.02 19.35
C GLU A 34 36.56 11.43 18.12
N GLU A 35 37.20 11.88 17.04
CA GLU A 35 36.51 12.09 15.76
C GLU A 35 36.29 10.75 15.05
N LEU A 36 35.04 10.43 14.77
CA LEU A 36 34.65 9.15 14.20
C LEU A 36 33.94 9.36 12.85
N PRO A 37 34.31 8.60 11.80
CA PRO A 37 33.84 8.86 10.44
C PRO A 37 32.47 8.27 10.12
N VAL A 38 31.74 7.75 11.12
CA VAL A 38 30.45 7.08 10.94
C VAL A 38 29.44 7.60 11.95
N TYR A 39 28.17 7.55 11.58
CA TYR A 39 27.07 7.96 12.44
C TYR A 39 26.32 6.75 12.97
N ILE A 40 25.91 6.81 14.23
CA ILE A 40 25.08 5.81 14.91
C ILE A 40 23.67 6.41 15.05
N LEU A 41 22.69 5.73 14.49
CA LEU A 41 21.27 6.11 14.46
C LEU A 41 20.42 5.00 15.10
N PRO A 42 19.27 5.32 15.72
CA PRO A 42 18.26 4.31 16.00
C PRO A 42 17.80 3.64 14.69
N GLY A 43 17.38 2.38 14.79
CA GLY A 43 16.78 1.65 13.68
C GLY A 43 15.55 2.36 13.10
N PHE A 44 15.43 2.37 11.77
CA PHE A 44 14.37 3.08 11.08
C PHE A 44 13.04 2.34 11.19
N ILE A 45 11.97 3.11 11.32
CA ILE A 45 10.59 2.69 11.45
C ILE A 45 9.82 3.23 10.25
N ASP A 46 9.31 2.34 9.41
CA ASP A 46 8.24 2.71 8.48
C ASP A 46 6.92 2.60 9.22
N SER A 47 6.29 3.74 9.50
CA SER A 47 5.14 3.78 10.40
C SER A 47 3.78 3.66 9.73
N HIS A 48 3.75 3.46 8.41
CA HIS A 48 2.52 3.15 7.67
C HIS A 48 2.89 2.54 6.31
N ILE A 49 2.69 1.23 6.17
CA ILE A 49 3.01 0.49 4.95
C ILE A 49 2.06 -0.69 4.77
N HIS A 50 1.74 -0.98 3.51
CA HIS A 50 1.12 -2.23 3.09
C HIS A 50 2.21 -3.13 2.50
N ILE A 51 2.64 -4.15 3.24
CA ILE A 51 3.68 -5.09 2.76
C ILE A 51 3.22 -5.75 1.45
N GLU A 52 1.92 -6.01 1.34
CA GLU A 52 1.28 -6.57 0.16
C GLU A 52 1.56 -5.76 -1.12
N SER A 53 1.63 -4.44 -1.04
CA SER A 53 1.90 -3.54 -2.18
C SER A 53 3.34 -3.70 -2.73
N SER A 54 4.26 -4.22 -1.92
CA SER A 54 5.59 -4.64 -2.40
C SER A 54 5.57 -5.91 -3.25
N MET A 55 4.43 -6.61 -3.28
CA MET A 55 4.23 -7.91 -3.93
C MET A 55 5.13 -9.02 -3.34
N LEU A 56 5.70 -8.80 -2.15
CA LEU A 56 6.53 -9.75 -1.40
C LEU A 56 5.79 -10.21 -0.15
N CYS A 57 6.00 -11.47 0.24
CA CYS A 57 5.61 -11.91 1.58
C CYS A 57 6.47 -11.20 2.65
N PRO A 58 5.99 -11.07 3.90
CA PRO A 58 6.69 -10.34 4.96
C PRO A 58 8.16 -10.71 5.17
N SER A 59 8.51 -12.00 5.08
CA SER A 59 9.89 -12.44 5.24
C SER A 59 10.79 -11.99 4.08
N ARG A 60 10.29 -12.03 2.83
CA ARG A 60 11.01 -11.47 1.66
C ARG A 60 11.09 -9.96 1.67
N PHE A 61 10.04 -9.29 2.17
CA PHE A 61 10.07 -7.86 2.41
C PHE A 61 11.17 -7.48 3.42
N ALA A 62 11.29 -8.23 4.53
CA ALA A 62 12.36 -8.05 5.50
C ALA A 62 13.77 -8.20 4.90
N GLU A 63 13.98 -9.21 4.05
CA GLU A 63 15.25 -9.41 3.31
C GLU A 63 15.61 -8.18 2.44
N ALA A 64 14.61 -7.48 1.91
CA ALA A 64 14.80 -6.27 1.10
C ALA A 64 15.10 -5.00 1.90
N VAL A 65 14.44 -4.79 3.05
CA VAL A 65 14.49 -3.50 3.77
C VAL A 65 15.46 -3.47 4.94
N VAL A 66 15.74 -4.61 5.57
CA VAL A 66 16.67 -4.66 6.72
C VAL A 66 18.08 -4.21 6.34
N PRO A 67 18.65 -4.60 5.17
CA PRO A 67 19.96 -4.10 4.75
C PRO A 67 20.02 -2.59 4.50
N ARG A 68 18.87 -1.93 4.43
CA ARG A 68 18.68 -0.49 4.27
C ARG A 68 18.37 0.23 5.58
N GLY A 69 18.52 -0.45 6.72
CA GLY A 69 18.37 0.16 8.05
C GLY A 69 16.95 0.17 8.61
N THR A 70 15.97 -0.36 7.88
CA THR A 70 14.63 -0.54 8.44
C THR A 70 14.64 -1.72 9.42
N THR A 71 14.37 -1.44 10.69
CA THR A 71 14.36 -2.45 11.74
C THR A 71 12.95 -2.81 12.19
N CYS A 72 11.98 -1.97 11.84
CA CYS A 72 10.59 -2.11 12.25
C CYS A 72 9.64 -1.54 11.20
N THR A 73 8.44 -2.12 11.09
CA THR A 73 7.30 -1.51 10.37
C THR A 73 6.02 -1.51 11.22
N ILE A 74 5.16 -0.54 10.97
CA ILE A 74 3.75 -0.54 11.36
C ILE A 74 2.96 -0.81 10.08
N SER A 75 2.41 -2.02 9.99
CA SER A 75 1.85 -2.54 8.74
C SER A 75 0.35 -2.78 8.88
N ASP A 76 -0.44 -2.21 7.97
CA ASP A 76 -1.88 -2.48 7.89
C ASP A 76 -2.15 -3.57 6.86
N PRO A 77 -2.47 -4.81 7.28
CA PRO A 77 -2.64 -5.94 6.38
C PRO A 77 -4.06 -5.96 5.77
N HIS A 78 -4.60 -4.79 5.41
CA HIS A 78 -5.98 -4.66 4.96
C HIS A 78 -6.22 -5.37 3.63
N GLU A 79 -5.18 -5.52 2.82
CA GLU A 79 -5.24 -6.15 1.51
C GLU A 79 -5.52 -7.65 1.66
N ILE A 80 -4.65 -8.37 2.37
CA ILE A 80 -4.88 -9.80 2.60
C ILE A 80 -6.11 -10.05 3.48
N ALA A 81 -6.48 -9.10 4.35
CA ALA A 81 -7.71 -9.19 5.12
C ALA A 81 -8.96 -9.10 4.24
N ASN A 82 -8.97 -8.27 3.20
CA ASN A 82 -10.06 -8.28 2.20
C ASN A 82 -10.18 -9.63 1.47
N VAL A 83 -9.07 -10.35 1.28
CA VAL A 83 -9.07 -11.67 0.63
C VAL A 83 -9.46 -12.80 1.59
N MET A 84 -8.96 -12.78 2.82
CA MET A 84 -8.95 -13.95 3.73
C MET A 84 -9.41 -13.66 5.16
N GLY A 85 -9.65 -12.40 5.50
CA GLY A 85 -9.99 -11.94 6.85
C GLY A 85 -8.87 -12.22 7.84
N VAL A 86 -9.26 -12.58 9.06
CA VAL A 86 -8.34 -12.91 10.17
C VAL A 86 -7.32 -14.00 9.78
N LYS A 87 -7.66 -14.93 8.89
CA LYS A 87 -6.70 -15.96 8.42
C LYS A 87 -5.56 -15.38 7.58
N GLY A 88 -5.84 -14.34 6.80
CA GLY A 88 -4.82 -13.61 6.05
C GLY A 88 -3.87 -12.87 6.99
N ILE A 89 -4.43 -12.20 7.99
CA ILE A 89 -3.66 -11.51 9.03
C ILE A 89 -2.77 -12.50 9.79
N ALA A 90 -3.32 -13.65 10.19
CA ALA A 90 -2.56 -14.71 10.84
C ALA A 90 -1.40 -15.22 9.96
N TYR A 91 -1.62 -15.40 8.66
CA TYR A 91 -0.54 -15.76 7.73
C TYR A 91 0.59 -14.73 7.73
N MET A 92 0.27 -13.44 7.66
CA MET A 92 1.27 -12.36 7.70
C MET A 92 2.08 -12.38 9.00
N MET A 93 1.45 -12.76 10.11
CA MET A 93 2.11 -12.90 11.41
C MET A 93 2.92 -14.19 11.55
N GLU A 94 2.61 -15.23 10.79
CA GLU A 94 3.36 -16.50 10.76
C GLU A 94 4.61 -16.41 9.88
N ASP A 95 4.53 -15.70 8.74
CA ASP A 95 5.67 -15.43 7.87
C ASP A 95 6.60 -14.38 8.52
N THR A 96 7.53 -14.83 9.35
CA THR A 96 8.37 -13.95 10.17
C THR A 96 9.82 -13.91 9.71
N SER A 97 10.54 -12.87 10.15
CA SER A 97 11.96 -12.66 9.91
C SER A 97 12.57 -11.86 11.07
N VAL A 98 13.80 -11.39 10.91
CA VAL A 98 14.47 -10.51 11.89
C VAL A 98 13.83 -9.12 11.97
N LEU A 99 13.12 -8.68 10.93
CA LEU A 99 12.37 -7.41 10.93
C LEU A 99 11.23 -7.48 11.95
N LYS A 100 11.10 -6.44 12.79
CA LYS A 100 9.98 -6.33 13.72
C LYS A 100 8.75 -5.76 12.99
N VAL A 101 7.79 -6.61 12.64
CA VAL A 101 6.55 -6.16 12.01
C VAL A 101 5.46 -6.04 13.07
N TYR A 102 4.96 -4.82 13.28
CA TYR A 102 3.82 -4.56 14.16
C TYR A 102 2.58 -4.33 13.31
N TYR A 103 1.58 -5.20 13.46
CA TYR A 103 0.36 -5.11 12.68
C TYR A 103 -0.70 -4.22 13.33
N THR A 104 -1.44 -3.49 12.49
CA THR A 104 -2.67 -2.78 12.86
C THR A 104 -3.89 -3.61 12.48
N ALA A 105 -5.05 -3.36 13.12
CA ALA A 105 -6.29 -4.08 12.83
C ALA A 105 -7.00 -3.42 11.64
N PRO A 106 -7.19 -4.08 10.49
CA PRO A 106 -7.82 -3.46 9.33
C PRO A 106 -9.23 -2.96 9.65
N SER A 107 -9.47 -1.67 9.46
CA SER A 107 -10.71 -1.05 9.92
C SER A 107 -11.88 -1.24 8.92
N CYS A 108 -11.56 -1.30 7.62
CA CYS A 108 -12.50 -1.23 6.50
C CYS A 108 -12.42 -2.47 5.59
N VAL A 109 -12.86 -3.62 6.10
CA VAL A 109 -12.93 -4.88 5.33
C VAL A 109 -14.39 -5.35 5.25
N PRO A 110 -15.05 -5.26 4.08
CA PRO A 110 -14.63 -4.51 2.89
C PRO A 110 -14.73 -2.99 3.07
N ALA A 111 -14.11 -2.23 2.16
CA ALA A 111 -14.26 -0.77 2.10
C ALA A 111 -15.72 -0.35 1.84
N THR A 112 -16.49 -1.17 1.10
CA THR A 112 -17.88 -0.89 0.76
C THR A 112 -18.70 -2.18 0.54
N PRO A 113 -20.01 -2.19 0.84
CA PRO A 113 -20.88 -3.34 0.55
C PRO A 113 -21.22 -3.51 -0.95
N HIS A 114 -20.82 -2.55 -1.80
CA HIS A 114 -21.15 -2.50 -3.23
C HIS A 114 -20.25 -3.35 -4.14
N GLU A 115 -19.44 -4.22 -3.55
CA GLU A 115 -18.60 -5.19 -4.25
C GLU A 115 -18.52 -6.50 -3.47
N THR A 116 -17.84 -7.50 -4.03
CA THR A 116 -17.64 -8.80 -3.38
C THR A 116 -16.18 -8.94 -2.96
N ALA A 117 -15.94 -8.86 -1.65
CA ALA A 117 -14.66 -9.22 -1.04
C ALA A 117 -14.65 -10.69 -0.57
N GLY A 118 -13.46 -11.18 -0.23
CA GLY A 118 -13.27 -12.53 0.32
C GLY A 118 -13.61 -12.64 1.81
N SER A 119 -13.70 -11.51 2.51
CA SER A 119 -14.04 -11.46 3.94
C SER A 119 -14.80 -10.19 4.35
N VAL A 120 -15.28 -10.20 5.59
CA VAL A 120 -15.85 -9.05 6.30
C VAL A 120 -15.27 -9.08 7.71
N LEU A 121 -14.69 -7.98 8.18
CA LEU A 121 -14.25 -7.84 9.57
C LEU A 121 -15.26 -7.02 10.36
N THR A 122 -15.91 -7.68 11.30
CA THR A 122 -16.85 -7.07 12.24
C THR A 122 -16.14 -6.48 13.45
N ALA A 123 -16.85 -5.72 14.28
CA ALA A 123 -16.33 -5.27 15.58
C ALA A 123 -15.86 -6.43 16.47
N GLN A 124 -16.51 -7.60 16.42
CA GLN A 124 -16.07 -8.77 17.18
C GLN A 124 -14.72 -9.30 16.69
N ASP A 125 -14.46 -9.27 15.38
CA ASP A 125 -13.17 -9.66 14.81
C ASP A 125 -12.06 -8.68 15.25
N ILE A 126 -12.33 -7.37 15.26
CA ILE A 126 -11.38 -6.36 15.79
C ILE A 126 -11.03 -6.65 17.26
N ARG A 127 -12.03 -6.99 18.09
CA ARG A 127 -11.81 -7.37 19.48
C ARG A 127 -10.93 -8.62 19.60
N GLU A 128 -11.16 -9.62 18.76
CA GLU A 128 -10.34 -10.83 18.72
C GLU A 128 -8.91 -10.55 18.25
N LEU A 129 -8.74 -9.70 17.24
CA LEU A 129 -7.43 -9.29 16.74
C LEU A 129 -6.59 -8.65 17.85
N PHE A 130 -7.15 -7.72 18.61
CA PHE A 130 -6.45 -7.13 19.76
C PHE A 130 -6.19 -8.15 20.88
N ALA A 131 -7.17 -8.97 21.22
CA ALA A 131 -7.06 -9.92 22.34
C ALA A 131 -6.07 -11.06 22.08
N THR A 132 -6.09 -11.62 20.87
CA THR A 132 -5.37 -12.86 20.50
C THR A 132 -4.00 -12.55 19.93
N TYR A 133 -3.91 -11.56 19.05
CA TYR A 133 -2.71 -11.27 18.27
C TYR A 133 -1.96 -10.03 18.76
N GLY A 134 -2.56 -9.23 19.65
CA GLY A 134 -1.88 -8.09 20.26
C GLY A 134 -1.56 -6.95 19.28
N LEU A 135 -2.39 -6.76 18.25
CA LEU A 135 -2.24 -5.68 17.26
C LEU A 135 -2.10 -4.32 17.94
N ILE A 136 -1.27 -3.44 17.37
CA ILE A 136 -0.78 -2.25 18.07
C ILE A 136 -1.64 -1.01 17.87
N ALA A 137 -2.50 -1.01 16.86
CA ALA A 137 -3.39 0.10 16.51
C ALA A 137 -4.63 -0.43 15.78
N LEU A 138 -5.69 0.38 15.70
CA LEU A 138 -6.68 0.22 14.65
C LEU A 138 -6.11 0.87 13.39
N GLY A 139 -6.10 0.12 12.29
CA GLY A 139 -5.61 0.55 10.99
C GLY A 139 -6.44 1.68 10.41
N GLU A 140 -6.01 2.16 9.25
CA GLU A 140 -6.48 3.42 8.68
C GLU A 140 -8.02 3.45 8.54
N VAL A 141 -8.67 4.48 9.06
CA VAL A 141 -10.14 4.58 9.02
C VAL A 141 -10.61 5.27 7.74
N MET A 142 -10.56 4.55 6.62
CA MET A 142 -11.00 5.04 5.29
C MET A 142 -12.49 5.39 5.25
N ASN A 143 -13.32 4.71 6.05
CA ASN A 143 -14.74 5.04 6.20
C ASN A 143 -14.96 6.26 7.12
N PHE A 144 -14.20 7.33 6.89
CA PHE A 144 -14.42 8.63 7.52
C PHE A 144 -15.86 9.16 7.32
N PRO A 145 -16.60 8.89 6.20
CA PRO A 145 -18.00 9.28 6.09
C PRO A 145 -18.89 8.57 7.12
N GLY A 146 -18.60 7.30 7.44
CA GLY A 146 -19.25 6.55 8.52
C GLY A 146 -19.01 7.18 9.88
N VAL A 147 -17.77 7.58 10.17
CA VAL A 147 -17.43 8.30 11.42
C VAL A 147 -18.23 9.60 11.56
N ILE A 148 -18.27 10.41 10.50
CA ILE A 148 -18.96 11.72 10.50
C ILE A 148 -20.47 11.55 10.64
N ARG A 149 -21.06 10.50 10.06
CA ARG A 149 -22.49 10.21 10.19
C ARG A 149 -22.86 9.48 11.48
N GLY A 150 -21.87 8.99 12.24
CA GLY A 150 -22.08 8.19 13.42
C GLY A 150 -22.61 6.79 13.12
N ASP A 151 -22.06 6.16 12.08
CA ASP A 151 -22.35 4.76 11.75
C ASP A 151 -22.01 3.86 12.94
N LYS A 152 -22.99 3.07 13.38
CA LYS A 152 -22.87 2.29 14.62
C LYS A 152 -21.73 1.27 14.57
N GLU A 153 -21.56 0.59 13.44
CA GLU A 153 -20.53 -0.45 13.32
C GLU A 153 -19.13 0.15 13.28
N VAL A 154 -18.95 1.25 12.54
CA VAL A 154 -17.69 1.99 12.52
C VAL A 154 -17.34 2.49 13.93
N LEU A 155 -18.28 3.15 14.61
CA LEU A 155 -18.04 3.66 15.96
C LEU A 155 -17.73 2.55 16.98
N GLU A 156 -18.35 1.37 16.86
CA GLU A 156 -18.05 0.24 17.74
C GLU A 156 -16.60 -0.23 17.58
N LYS A 157 -16.04 -0.23 16.36
CA LYS A 157 -14.62 -0.53 16.14
C LYS A 157 -13.68 0.48 16.80
N LEU A 158 -14.03 1.79 16.72
CA LEU A 158 -13.27 2.86 17.38
C LEU A 158 -13.31 2.72 18.92
N GLU A 159 -14.49 2.43 19.47
CA GLU A 159 -14.67 2.19 20.91
C GLU A 159 -13.84 1.00 21.40
N ILE A 160 -13.73 -0.07 20.60
CA ILE A 160 -12.89 -1.22 20.93
C ILE A 160 -11.41 -0.81 20.98
N ALA A 161 -10.91 -0.06 19.99
CA ALA A 161 -9.53 0.41 20.02
C ALA A 161 -9.23 1.26 21.26
N ALA A 162 -10.17 2.14 21.63
CA ALA A 162 -10.09 2.93 22.86
C ALA A 162 -10.08 2.08 24.13
N GLN A 163 -10.88 1.00 24.20
CA GLN A 163 -10.90 0.06 25.34
C GLN A 163 -9.55 -0.67 25.53
N TYR A 164 -8.82 -0.93 24.45
CA TYR A 164 -7.48 -1.52 24.48
C TYR A 164 -6.36 -0.48 24.60
N GLU A 165 -6.71 0.79 24.76
CA GLU A 165 -5.77 1.93 24.81
C GLU A 165 -4.82 1.96 23.59
N LYS A 166 -5.36 1.64 22.41
CA LYS A 166 -4.61 1.62 21.15
C LYS A 166 -4.86 2.90 20.35
N PRO A 167 -3.82 3.45 19.68
CA PRO A 167 -4.02 4.52 18.73
C PRO A 167 -4.90 4.05 17.57
N ILE A 168 -5.51 5.03 16.89
CA ILE A 168 -6.34 4.82 15.72
C ILE A 168 -5.75 5.63 14.58
N ASP A 169 -5.40 4.93 13.51
CA ASP A 169 -4.84 5.53 12.31
C ASP A 169 -5.93 6.06 11.39
N GLY A 170 -5.63 7.13 10.65
CA GLY A 170 -6.62 7.81 9.81
C GLY A 170 -6.29 7.81 8.34
N HIS A 171 -7.37 7.88 7.55
CA HIS A 171 -7.38 8.09 6.10
C HIS A 171 -8.52 9.04 5.79
N ALA A 172 -8.23 10.33 5.64
CA ALA A 172 -9.25 11.37 5.55
C ALA A 172 -8.91 12.46 4.51
N PRO A 173 -8.85 12.13 3.20
CA PRO A 173 -8.48 13.07 2.15
C PRO A 173 -9.44 14.26 2.08
N GLY A 174 -8.91 15.48 2.16
CA GLY A 174 -9.67 16.73 2.04
C GLY A 174 -10.63 17.02 3.19
N LEU A 175 -10.58 16.25 4.28
CA LEU A 175 -11.48 16.43 5.41
C LEU A 175 -11.09 17.66 6.24
N SER A 176 -11.99 18.62 6.38
CA SER A 176 -11.76 19.89 7.08
C SER A 176 -12.92 20.32 8.00
N GLY A 177 -12.71 21.38 8.78
CA GLY A 177 -13.75 22.06 9.55
C GLY A 177 -14.43 21.19 10.61
N GLU A 178 -15.76 21.29 10.69
CA GLU A 178 -16.55 20.53 11.68
C GLU A 178 -16.46 19.02 11.47
N SER A 179 -16.38 18.57 10.22
CA SER A 179 -16.25 17.15 9.89
C SER A 179 -14.92 16.59 10.36
N LEU A 180 -13.83 17.34 10.19
CA LEU A 180 -12.51 16.99 10.75
C LEU A 180 -12.54 16.96 12.28
N GLN A 181 -13.13 17.96 12.92
CA GLN A 181 -13.26 17.99 14.39
C GLN A 181 -14.02 16.76 14.91
N ARG A 182 -15.05 16.33 14.20
CA ARG A 182 -15.80 15.11 14.55
C ARG A 182 -14.95 13.86 14.40
N TYR A 183 -14.15 13.76 13.35
CA TYR A 183 -13.23 12.65 13.15
C TYR A 183 -12.19 12.57 14.28
N VAL A 184 -11.57 13.69 14.63
CA VAL A 184 -10.63 13.79 15.77
C VAL A 184 -11.32 13.51 17.11
N TYR A 185 -12.57 13.94 17.30
CA TYR A 185 -13.35 13.69 18.51
C TYR A 185 -13.50 12.19 18.81
N TYR A 186 -13.60 11.34 17.79
CA TYR A 186 -13.67 9.89 17.96
C TYR A 186 -12.30 9.21 18.15
N GLY A 187 -11.22 9.98 18.30
CA GLY A 187 -9.91 9.47 18.70
C GLY A 187 -8.98 9.09 17.55
N ILE A 188 -9.38 9.33 16.29
CA ILE A 188 -8.46 9.15 15.16
C ILE A 188 -7.37 10.22 15.22
N SER A 189 -6.11 9.77 15.15
CA SER A 189 -4.97 10.55 15.64
C SER A 189 -3.86 10.77 14.59
N THR A 190 -3.93 10.08 13.46
CA THR A 190 -2.97 10.20 12.35
C THR A 190 -3.71 10.41 11.04
N ASP A 191 -3.02 10.87 10.01
CA ASP A 191 -3.52 10.90 8.64
C ASP A 191 -2.34 10.90 7.65
N HIS A 192 -2.44 10.09 6.59
CA HIS A 192 -1.46 10.04 5.49
C HIS A 192 -1.97 10.65 4.17
N GLU A 193 -3.24 11.06 4.13
CA GLU A 193 -3.93 11.50 2.90
C GLU A 193 -3.78 12.99 2.58
N CYS A 194 -3.00 13.73 3.37
CA CYS A 194 -2.76 15.15 3.13
C CYS A 194 -1.99 15.38 1.82
N THR A 195 -2.56 16.16 0.91
CA THR A 195 -1.92 16.52 -0.37
C THR A 195 -1.50 17.98 -0.44
N THR A 196 -1.97 18.81 0.49
CA THR A 196 -1.64 20.24 0.57
C THR A 196 -1.12 20.62 1.95
N HIS A 197 -0.26 21.64 1.99
CA HIS A 197 0.28 22.16 3.25
C HIS A 197 -0.84 22.66 4.17
N GLU A 198 -1.84 23.35 3.62
CA GLU A 198 -2.95 23.92 4.39
C GLU A 198 -3.79 22.85 5.08
N GLU A 199 -4.10 21.76 4.38
CA GLU A 199 -4.83 20.60 4.93
C GLU A 199 -4.04 19.95 6.08
N ALA A 200 -2.76 19.69 5.86
CA ALA A 200 -1.89 19.10 6.88
C ALA A 200 -1.74 20.02 8.10
N GLU A 201 -1.62 21.33 7.89
CA GLU A 201 -1.52 22.31 8.98
C GLU A 201 -2.81 22.38 9.81
N GLU A 202 -4.00 22.30 9.19
CA GLU A 202 -5.28 22.23 9.89
C GLU A 202 -5.35 20.97 10.78
N LYS A 203 -4.98 19.81 10.24
CA LYS A 203 -4.93 18.54 10.97
C LYS A 203 -3.92 18.58 12.13
N GLN A 204 -2.73 19.16 11.92
CA GLN A 204 -1.75 19.37 13.00
C GLN A 204 -2.26 20.29 14.10
N LYS A 205 -3.00 21.35 13.76
CA LYS A 205 -3.62 22.26 14.76
C LYS A 205 -4.66 21.58 15.63
N MET A 206 -5.28 20.50 15.13
CA MET A 206 -6.19 19.64 15.90
C MET A 206 -5.47 18.54 16.71
N GLY A 207 -4.14 18.47 16.62
CA GLY A 207 -3.32 17.51 17.37
C GLY A 207 -3.06 16.19 16.63
N MET A 208 -3.48 16.05 15.37
CA MET A 208 -3.18 14.87 14.56
C MET A 208 -1.69 14.83 14.17
N LYS A 209 -1.18 13.62 13.93
CA LYS A 209 0.13 13.37 13.35
C LYS A 209 0.00 13.18 11.85
N ILE A 210 0.93 13.74 11.08
CA ILE A 210 0.90 13.67 9.62
C ILE A 210 1.93 12.64 9.16
N MET A 211 1.43 11.59 8.52
CA MET A 211 2.24 10.57 7.85
C MET A 211 2.53 11.02 6.43
N ILE A 212 3.70 11.61 6.21
CA ILE A 212 4.08 12.15 4.92
C ILE A 212 4.50 11.00 4.01
N ARG A 213 3.67 10.70 3.01
CA ARG A 213 3.88 9.60 2.08
C ARG A 213 4.89 9.92 1.00
N GLU A 214 5.73 8.94 0.71
CA GLU A 214 6.64 8.97 -0.43
C GLU A 214 6.79 7.57 -1.05
N GLY A 215 5.65 7.02 -1.45
CA GLY A 215 5.50 5.70 -2.08
C GLY A 215 5.46 5.73 -3.61
N THR A 216 5.01 4.63 -4.20
CA THR A 216 4.83 4.50 -5.65
C THR A 216 3.64 5.32 -6.14
N ALA A 217 2.48 5.19 -5.48
CA ALA A 217 1.25 5.87 -5.88
C ALA A 217 1.22 7.36 -5.48
N SER A 218 1.75 7.68 -4.30
CA SER A 218 1.61 8.99 -3.67
C SER A 218 2.95 9.54 -3.20
N LYS A 219 3.29 10.77 -3.62
CA LYS A 219 4.58 11.44 -3.35
C LYS A 219 4.34 12.86 -2.86
N ASN A 220 4.17 13.03 -1.55
CA ASN A 220 3.70 14.28 -0.94
C ASN A 220 4.79 15.04 -0.17
N LEU A 221 6.00 14.48 0.00
CA LEU A 221 7.04 15.08 0.83
C LEU A 221 7.38 16.52 0.45
N LYS A 222 7.44 16.80 -0.86
CA LYS A 222 7.77 18.14 -1.37
C LYS A 222 6.66 19.16 -1.11
N ASP A 223 5.40 18.74 -1.21
CA ASP A 223 4.23 19.62 -1.06
C ASP A 223 3.95 19.92 0.42
N LEU A 224 4.41 19.06 1.32
CA LEU A 224 4.22 19.17 2.77
C LEU A 224 5.43 19.76 3.52
N LEU A 225 6.37 20.39 2.82
CA LEU A 225 7.50 21.09 3.45
C LEU A 225 7.00 22.24 4.35
N GLY A 226 7.73 22.51 5.43
CA GLY A 226 7.45 23.59 6.38
C GLY A 226 6.48 23.25 7.51
N LEU A 227 5.97 22.01 7.56
CA LEU A 227 5.20 21.52 8.70
C LEU A 227 6.04 21.42 9.98
N ARG A 228 5.36 21.22 11.12
CA ARG A 228 6.02 20.94 12.40
C ARG A 228 6.43 19.47 12.44
N PHE A 229 7.68 19.17 12.11
CA PHE A 229 8.16 17.80 11.92
C PHE A 229 8.12 16.93 13.19
N GLU A 230 8.01 17.50 14.40
CA GLU A 230 7.80 16.72 15.63
C GLU A 230 6.44 16.00 15.68
N SER A 231 5.49 16.43 14.84
CA SER A 231 4.20 15.77 14.63
C SER A 231 4.10 15.11 13.26
N CYS A 232 5.24 14.83 12.61
CA CYS A 232 5.28 14.16 11.32
C CYS A 232 6.03 12.83 11.41
N PHE A 233 5.61 11.90 10.55
CA PHE A 233 6.30 10.67 10.23
C PHE A 233 6.61 10.66 8.72
N LEU A 234 7.71 10.03 8.30
CA LEU A 234 7.90 9.70 6.87
C LEU A 234 7.50 8.23 6.70
N VAL A 235 6.65 7.95 5.70
CA VAL A 235 6.08 6.61 5.49
C VAL A 235 6.12 6.25 4.01
N SER A 236 6.14 4.95 3.70
CA SER A 236 6.05 4.52 2.30
C SER A 236 4.62 4.43 1.80
N ASP A 237 3.66 4.08 2.66
CA ASP A 237 2.32 3.65 2.23
C ASP A 237 2.45 2.50 1.20
N ASP A 238 1.88 2.62 0.00
CA ASP A 238 2.08 1.69 -1.12
C ASP A 238 3.46 1.81 -1.79
N LEU A 239 4.27 0.76 -1.73
CA LEU A 239 5.58 0.72 -2.39
C LEU A 239 5.77 -0.52 -3.26
N HIS A 240 5.72 -0.33 -4.58
CA HIS A 240 5.91 -1.40 -5.57
C HIS A 240 7.35 -1.93 -5.62
N PRO A 241 7.54 -3.18 -6.09
CA PRO A 241 8.84 -3.84 -6.07
C PRO A 241 9.94 -3.08 -6.83
N GLU A 242 9.61 -2.35 -7.90
CA GLU A 242 10.61 -1.59 -8.65
C GLU A 242 11.15 -0.36 -7.92
N ASP A 243 10.29 0.30 -7.13
CA ASP A 243 10.70 1.43 -6.30
C ASP A 243 11.42 0.94 -5.04
N LEU A 244 10.99 -0.19 -4.47
CA LEU A 244 11.67 -0.84 -3.35
C LEU A 244 13.11 -1.29 -3.70
N VAL A 245 13.39 -1.63 -4.97
CA VAL A 245 14.76 -1.87 -5.46
C VAL A 245 15.62 -0.60 -5.36
N LYS A 246 15.04 0.59 -5.52
CA LYS A 246 15.77 1.86 -5.45
C LYS A 246 16.08 2.22 -4.00
N GLY A 247 15.13 2.02 -3.10
CA GLY A 247 15.28 2.32 -1.68
C GLY A 247 14.02 2.08 -0.88
N HIS A 248 14.16 2.26 0.43
CA HIS A 248 13.07 2.28 1.39
C HIS A 248 13.22 3.57 2.22
N ILE A 249 13.08 3.50 3.55
CA ILE A 249 13.27 4.64 4.45
C ILE A 249 14.64 5.34 4.29
N ASP A 250 15.71 4.61 3.95
CA ASP A 250 17.03 5.19 3.64
C ASP A 250 16.96 6.26 2.54
N SER A 251 16.26 5.94 1.45
CA SER A 251 16.07 6.85 0.32
C SER A 251 15.12 8.01 0.64
N LEU A 252 14.13 7.80 1.52
CA LEU A 252 13.24 8.85 2.01
C LEU A 252 13.99 9.85 2.87
N LEU A 253 14.91 9.38 3.71
CA LEU A 253 15.82 10.24 4.50
C LEU A 253 16.73 11.08 3.60
N GLU A 254 17.38 10.46 2.62
CA GLU A 254 18.19 11.19 1.62
C GLU A 254 17.35 12.25 0.90
N LYS A 255 16.14 11.90 0.48
CA LYS A 255 15.23 12.81 -0.22
C LYS A 255 14.79 13.96 0.66
N ALA A 256 14.39 13.70 1.91
CA ALA A 256 14.01 14.72 2.89
C ALA A 256 15.13 15.76 3.09
N VAL A 257 16.36 15.29 3.31
CA VAL A 257 17.53 16.18 3.46
C VAL A 257 17.84 16.94 2.16
N SER A 258 17.67 16.30 1.00
CA SER A 258 17.85 16.96 -0.30
C SER A 258 16.86 18.11 -0.54
N TYR A 259 15.68 18.04 0.08
CA TYR A 259 14.66 19.09 0.06
C TYR A 259 14.84 20.14 1.16
N GLY A 260 15.90 20.04 1.96
CA GLY A 260 16.26 21.03 2.97
C GLY A 260 15.69 20.76 4.36
N ILE A 261 15.14 19.57 4.62
CA ILE A 261 14.79 19.16 5.99
C ILE A 261 16.09 18.91 6.77
N ASP A 262 16.13 19.37 8.02
CA ASP A 262 17.28 19.11 8.89
C ASP A 262 17.47 17.59 9.07
N PRO A 263 18.71 17.05 8.93
CA PRO A 263 18.92 15.61 9.01
C PRO A 263 18.48 14.98 10.33
N VAL A 264 18.56 15.70 11.44
CA VAL A 264 18.12 15.20 12.75
C VAL A 264 16.60 15.12 12.78
N ASP A 265 15.88 16.13 12.27
CA ASP A 265 14.43 16.08 12.17
C ASP A 265 13.96 14.97 11.23
N ALA A 266 14.63 14.76 10.10
CA ALA A 266 14.37 13.64 9.20
C ALA A 266 14.53 12.28 9.91
N VAL A 267 15.62 12.09 10.67
CA VAL A 267 15.83 10.89 11.47
C VAL A 267 14.73 10.73 12.53
N LYS A 268 14.33 11.80 13.22
CA LYS A 268 13.27 11.74 14.24
C LYS A 268 11.93 11.29 13.66
N MET A 269 11.58 11.74 12.45
CA MET A 269 10.35 11.36 11.75
C MET A 269 10.27 9.85 11.43
N VAL A 270 11.39 9.13 11.37
CA VAL A 270 11.43 7.68 11.12
C VAL A 270 11.98 6.87 12.30
N THR A 271 12.07 7.48 13.49
CA THR A 271 12.57 6.82 14.69
C THR A 271 11.71 7.16 15.90
N ILE A 272 12.04 8.22 16.64
CA ILE A 272 11.42 8.51 17.93
C ILE A 272 9.97 9.00 17.79
N ASN A 273 9.64 9.74 16.72
CA ASN A 273 8.29 10.26 16.53
C ASN A 273 7.26 9.11 16.41
N PRO A 274 7.40 8.15 15.47
CA PRO A 274 6.48 7.02 15.39
C PRO A 274 6.60 6.08 16.59
N ALA A 275 7.81 5.85 17.12
CA ALA A 275 7.98 5.00 18.32
C ALA A 275 7.22 5.54 19.53
N CYS A 276 7.20 6.87 19.73
CA CYS A 276 6.42 7.50 20.79
C CYS A 276 4.91 7.38 20.54
N HIS A 277 4.45 7.53 19.31
CA HIS A 277 3.03 7.43 18.97
C HIS A 277 2.45 6.04 19.23
N TYR A 278 3.17 5.00 18.81
CA TYR A 278 2.74 3.60 18.97
C TYR A 278 3.25 2.93 20.27
N ASN A 279 3.89 3.70 21.16
CA ASN A 279 4.45 3.21 22.42
C ASN A 279 5.43 2.02 22.26
N LEU A 280 6.34 2.13 21.29
CA LEU A 280 7.32 1.08 20.98
C LEU A 280 8.60 1.25 21.80
N ASN A 281 9.22 0.12 22.16
CA ASN A 281 10.56 0.12 22.78
C ASN A 281 11.71 0.26 21.74
N ALA A 282 11.45 1.02 20.67
CA ALA A 282 12.35 1.28 19.56
C ALA A 282 12.56 2.80 19.37
N GLY A 283 13.22 3.21 18.28
CA GLY A 283 13.30 4.61 17.84
C GLY A 283 14.25 5.51 18.64
N ALA A 284 14.96 5.00 19.64
CA ALA A 284 16.01 5.74 20.35
C ALA A 284 17.07 4.83 20.97
N LEU A 285 18.30 5.34 21.08
CA LEU A 285 19.44 4.62 21.63
C LEU A 285 19.79 5.14 23.03
N SER A 286 19.30 4.44 24.07
CA SER A 286 19.57 4.76 25.48
C SER A 286 19.47 3.50 26.34
N PRO A 287 20.12 3.45 27.53
CA PRO A 287 20.10 2.27 28.37
C PRO A 287 18.69 1.72 28.63
N GLY A 288 18.48 0.42 28.37
CA GLY A 288 17.20 -0.28 28.53
C GLY A 288 16.33 -0.35 27.26
N ARG A 289 16.56 0.51 26.26
CA ARG A 289 15.94 0.41 24.93
C ARG A 289 16.49 -0.80 24.17
N ASP A 290 15.72 -1.32 23.22
CA ASP A 290 16.19 -2.39 22.35
C ASP A 290 17.39 -1.92 21.52
N ALA A 291 18.35 -2.83 21.30
CA ALA A 291 19.55 -2.54 20.53
C ALA A 291 19.30 -2.64 19.02
N ASP A 292 18.36 -1.82 18.52
CA ASP A 292 18.06 -1.65 17.11
C ASP A 292 18.87 -0.46 16.57
N ILE A 293 19.98 -0.74 15.90
CA ILE A 293 21.03 0.24 15.61
C ILE A 293 21.33 0.25 14.12
N VAL A 294 21.41 1.43 13.51
CA VAL A 294 21.85 1.62 12.14
C VAL A 294 23.12 2.46 12.15
N ILE A 295 24.14 1.98 11.43
CA ILE A 295 25.39 2.72 11.22
C ILE A 295 25.40 3.21 9.78
N VAL A 296 25.50 4.52 9.57
CA VAL A 296 25.62 5.15 8.24
C VAL A 296 26.95 5.90 8.11
N ASP A 297 27.36 6.15 6.88
CA ASP A 297 28.57 6.91 6.57
C ASP A 297 28.40 8.43 6.76
N ASN A 298 27.23 8.97 6.43
CA ASN A 298 26.92 10.39 6.50
C ASN A 298 25.41 10.65 6.61
N LEU A 299 25.02 11.87 7.03
CA LEU A 299 23.62 12.29 7.20
C LEU A 299 23.02 13.00 5.98
N LYS A 300 23.65 12.86 4.81
CA LYS A 300 23.15 13.39 3.53
C LYS A 300 22.55 12.28 2.67
N THR A 301 23.25 11.16 2.50
CA THR A 301 22.84 10.01 1.69
C THR A 301 22.49 8.78 2.51
N PHE A 302 22.74 8.81 3.84
CA PHE A 302 22.40 7.73 4.78
C PHE A 302 22.85 6.34 4.32
N SER A 303 24.04 6.22 3.70
CA SER A 303 24.46 4.94 3.13
C SER A 303 24.77 3.94 4.24
N VAL A 304 23.91 2.92 4.35
CA VAL A 304 23.89 1.97 5.46
C VAL A 304 25.09 1.02 5.42
N ARG A 305 25.84 0.99 6.51
CA ARG A 305 27.03 0.17 6.70
C ARG A 305 26.76 -1.07 7.53
N LYS A 306 25.99 -0.94 8.61
CA LYS A 306 25.63 -2.05 9.51
C LYS A 306 24.25 -1.83 10.10
N VAL A 307 23.53 -2.92 10.30
CA VAL A 307 22.23 -2.92 10.97
C VAL A 307 22.23 -3.99 12.04
N PHE A 308 21.86 -3.58 13.25
CA PHE A 308 21.63 -4.46 14.38
C PHE A 308 20.15 -4.45 14.73
N ILE A 309 19.57 -5.62 14.99
CA ILE A 309 18.22 -5.75 15.55
C ILE A 309 18.35 -6.61 16.80
N ASN A 310 17.84 -6.13 17.93
CA ASN A 310 18.07 -6.74 19.25
C ASN A 310 19.55 -7.09 19.48
N GLY A 311 20.46 -6.22 19.05
CA GLY A 311 21.90 -6.35 19.25
C GLY A 311 22.61 -7.40 18.40
N GLU A 312 21.89 -8.11 17.52
CA GLU A 312 22.49 -9.03 16.56
C GLU A 312 22.78 -8.29 15.26
N LEU A 313 23.98 -8.48 14.70
CA LEU A 313 24.34 -7.91 13.40
C LEU A 313 23.60 -8.68 12.30
N VAL A 314 22.55 -8.07 11.76
CA VAL A 314 21.65 -8.71 10.78
C VAL A 314 21.89 -8.25 9.35
N ALA A 315 22.59 -7.14 9.14
CA ALA A 315 23.01 -6.72 7.81
C ALA A 315 24.32 -5.94 7.82
N GLN A 316 25.07 -6.03 6.73
CA GLN A 316 26.31 -5.28 6.53
C GLN A 316 26.52 -4.92 5.06
N ASP A 317 26.90 -3.67 4.81
CA ASP A 317 27.26 -3.12 3.50
C ASP A 317 26.22 -3.46 2.41
N GLY A 318 24.93 -3.29 2.72
CA GLY A 318 23.80 -3.55 1.83
C GLY A 318 23.38 -5.03 1.70
N ASN A 319 24.02 -5.95 2.43
CA ASN A 319 23.70 -7.38 2.38
C ASN A 319 23.03 -7.85 3.66
N ALA A 320 21.95 -8.63 3.54
CA ALA A 320 21.36 -9.36 4.65
C ALA A 320 22.33 -10.46 5.13
N LEU A 321 22.43 -10.63 6.44
CA LEU A 321 23.23 -11.66 7.12
C LEU A 321 22.34 -12.74 7.77
N PHE A 322 21.07 -12.77 7.39
CA PHE A 322 20.09 -13.78 7.75
C PHE A 322 19.51 -14.40 6.47
N SER A 323 18.82 -15.52 6.62
CA SER A 323 18.07 -16.18 5.55
C SER A 323 16.60 -16.27 5.93
N VAL A 324 15.73 -16.31 4.92
CA VAL A 324 14.29 -16.40 5.10
C VAL A 324 13.75 -17.68 4.49
N ASP A 325 12.71 -18.24 5.12
CA ASP A 325 11.96 -19.40 4.62
C ASP A 325 10.48 -19.02 4.55
N PRO A 326 10.02 -18.45 3.41
CA PRO A 326 8.67 -17.95 3.28
C PRO A 326 7.59 -18.97 3.62
N ALA A 327 6.66 -18.61 4.49
CA ALA A 327 5.54 -19.49 4.84
C ALA A 327 4.71 -19.81 3.58
N PRO A 328 4.39 -21.09 3.31
CA PRO A 328 3.63 -21.46 2.14
C PRO A 328 2.16 -21.04 2.29
N LEU A 329 1.56 -20.58 1.19
CA LEU A 329 0.12 -20.38 1.11
C LEU A 329 -0.40 -20.87 -0.24
N GLN A 330 -1.49 -21.64 -0.22
CA GLN A 330 -2.18 -22.00 -1.45
C GLN A 330 -2.97 -20.80 -1.99
N THR A 331 -3.07 -20.73 -3.32
CA THR A 331 -3.90 -19.70 -3.97
C THR A 331 -5.33 -19.70 -3.41
N THR A 332 -5.87 -18.49 -3.22
CA THR A 332 -7.23 -18.26 -2.74
C THR A 332 -8.24 -18.11 -3.88
N LEU A 333 -7.79 -18.11 -5.14
CA LEU A 333 -8.64 -17.92 -6.31
C LEU A 333 -9.59 -19.11 -6.47
N ARG A 334 -10.90 -18.82 -6.38
CA ARG A 334 -12.01 -19.75 -6.60
C ARG A 334 -12.81 -19.29 -7.80
N VAL A 335 -12.21 -19.35 -8.98
CA VAL A 335 -12.78 -18.81 -10.21
C VAL A 335 -12.57 -19.77 -11.37
N GLN A 336 -13.57 -19.88 -12.24
CA GLN A 336 -13.52 -20.70 -13.44
C GLN A 336 -12.80 -19.96 -14.57
N LYS A 337 -12.17 -20.71 -15.47
CA LYS A 337 -11.64 -20.14 -16.72
C LYS A 337 -12.75 -19.42 -17.47
N LYS A 338 -12.41 -18.28 -18.06
CA LYS A 338 -13.32 -17.43 -18.82
C LYS A 338 -13.21 -17.66 -20.31
N THR A 339 -14.32 -17.54 -21.01
CA THR A 339 -14.39 -17.55 -22.47
C THR A 339 -14.74 -16.13 -22.97
N PRO A 340 -14.53 -15.82 -24.26
CA PRO A 340 -14.91 -14.51 -24.80
C PRO A 340 -16.38 -14.15 -24.54
N GLU A 341 -17.26 -15.15 -24.59
CA GLU A 341 -18.72 -14.98 -24.38
C GLU A 341 -19.05 -14.46 -22.97
N ASP A 342 -18.19 -14.72 -21.98
CA ASP A 342 -18.35 -14.19 -20.62
C ASP A 342 -18.23 -12.65 -20.58
N PHE A 343 -17.62 -12.00 -21.57
CA PHE A 343 -17.35 -10.55 -21.58
C PHE A 343 -18.27 -9.77 -22.55
N VAL A 344 -19.19 -10.45 -23.22
CA VAL A 344 -20.16 -9.83 -24.12
C VAL A 344 -21.08 -8.89 -23.34
N ILE A 345 -21.30 -7.69 -23.90
CA ILE A 345 -22.34 -6.76 -23.46
C ILE A 345 -23.44 -6.77 -24.54
N PRO A 346 -24.60 -7.40 -24.30
CA PRO A 346 -25.62 -7.56 -25.32
C PRO A 346 -26.30 -6.22 -25.65
N TYR A 347 -26.52 -5.98 -26.94
CA TYR A 347 -27.21 -4.79 -27.45
C TYR A 347 -27.91 -5.06 -28.78
N ALA A 348 -29.23 -4.94 -28.80
CA ALA A 348 -30.06 -5.16 -29.99
C ALA A 348 -30.55 -3.87 -30.67
N GLY A 349 -29.99 -2.70 -30.30
CA GLY A 349 -30.55 -1.39 -30.65
C GLY A 349 -30.01 -0.72 -31.91
N GLY A 350 -29.04 -1.31 -32.62
CA GLY A 350 -28.47 -0.76 -33.85
C GLY A 350 -26.97 -1.03 -34.01
N ASP A 351 -26.32 -0.29 -34.92
CA ASP A 351 -24.89 -0.44 -35.28
C ASP A 351 -23.94 0.41 -34.40
N SER A 352 -24.49 1.23 -33.49
CA SER A 352 -23.73 2.02 -32.52
C SER A 352 -24.60 2.40 -31.32
N VAL A 353 -23.98 2.65 -30.17
CA VAL A 353 -24.68 3.07 -28.95
C VAL A 353 -23.84 4.03 -28.11
N THR A 354 -24.48 4.90 -27.34
CA THR A 354 -23.80 5.74 -26.36
C THR A 354 -23.60 4.97 -25.06
N VAL A 355 -22.36 4.90 -24.58
CA VAL A 355 -21.99 4.25 -23.32
C VAL A 355 -21.31 5.22 -22.37
N ARG A 356 -21.48 4.97 -21.06
CA ARG A 356 -20.69 5.58 -20.00
C ARG A 356 -19.31 4.93 -19.96
N VAL A 357 -18.27 5.75 -19.98
CA VAL A 357 -16.86 5.35 -20.00
C VAL A 357 -16.15 5.97 -18.81
N ILE A 358 -15.37 5.15 -18.10
CA ILE A 358 -14.44 5.63 -17.08
C ILE A 358 -13.25 6.27 -17.79
N ARG A 359 -13.04 7.58 -17.66
CA ARG A 359 -11.84 8.24 -18.19
C ARG A 359 -10.78 8.35 -17.10
N ILE A 360 -9.60 7.81 -17.41
CA ILE A 360 -8.40 7.97 -16.59
C ILE A 360 -7.92 9.43 -16.67
N ILE A 361 -7.55 9.98 -15.53
CA ILE A 361 -6.81 11.23 -15.43
C ILE A 361 -5.37 10.84 -15.15
N GLU A 362 -4.46 11.24 -16.03
CA GLU A 362 -3.04 10.92 -15.90
C GLU A 362 -2.49 11.43 -14.56
N ASP A 363 -1.66 10.61 -13.91
CA ASP A 363 -1.05 10.87 -12.60
C ASP A 363 -2.03 11.12 -11.44
N GLN A 364 -3.28 10.65 -11.54
CA GLN A 364 -4.28 10.77 -10.48
C GLN A 364 -5.07 9.48 -10.25
N LEU A 365 -5.43 9.25 -8.98
CA LEU A 365 -6.33 8.15 -8.58
C LEU A 365 -7.80 8.43 -8.94
N TYR A 366 -8.13 9.72 -9.12
CA TYR A 366 -9.45 10.18 -9.56
C TYR A 366 -9.74 9.80 -11.01
N THR A 367 -11.01 9.51 -11.29
CA THR A 367 -11.52 9.26 -12.65
C THR A 367 -12.59 10.28 -13.01
N ALA A 368 -12.82 10.48 -14.32
CA ALA A 368 -13.95 11.24 -14.83
C ALA A 368 -14.98 10.32 -15.50
N ALA A 369 -16.26 10.70 -15.46
CA ALA A 369 -17.30 10.04 -16.24
C ALA A 369 -17.54 10.76 -17.57
N GLU A 370 -17.43 10.03 -18.69
CA GLU A 370 -17.69 10.56 -20.02
C GLU A 370 -18.57 9.63 -20.85
N ASN A 371 -19.31 10.19 -21.81
CA ASN A 371 -20.17 9.42 -22.71
C ASN A 371 -19.55 9.36 -24.10
N TYR A 372 -19.46 8.15 -24.67
CA TYR A 372 -18.93 7.94 -26.01
C TYR A 372 -19.85 7.06 -26.85
N VAL A 373 -19.86 7.32 -28.16
CA VAL A 373 -20.52 6.44 -29.14
C VAL A 373 -19.54 5.36 -29.53
N VAL A 374 -19.92 4.10 -29.29
CA VAL A 374 -19.12 2.91 -29.60
C VAL A 374 -19.82 2.03 -30.64
N PRO A 375 -19.08 1.26 -31.44
CA PRO A 375 -19.68 0.40 -32.46
C PRO A 375 -20.40 -0.79 -31.84
N CYS A 376 -21.49 -1.20 -32.48
CA CYS A 376 -22.24 -2.40 -32.17
C CYS A 376 -22.29 -3.30 -33.39
N SER A 377 -22.19 -4.61 -33.19
CA SER A 377 -22.36 -5.59 -34.27
C SER A 377 -22.88 -6.89 -33.71
N GLN A 378 -23.60 -7.67 -34.52
CA GLN A 378 -24.06 -9.02 -34.14
C GLN A 378 -24.82 -9.11 -32.80
N GLY A 379 -25.45 -8.02 -32.36
CA GLY A 379 -26.18 -7.97 -31.09
C GLY A 379 -25.32 -7.65 -29.87
N GLU A 380 -24.12 -7.10 -30.05
CA GLU A 380 -23.13 -6.87 -29.00
C GLU A 380 -22.47 -5.48 -29.13
N ILE A 381 -21.99 -4.94 -28.00
CA ILE A 381 -21.22 -3.68 -27.95
C ILE A 381 -19.71 -3.99 -27.96
N PHE A 382 -18.97 -3.33 -28.86
CA PHE A 382 -17.53 -3.49 -29.01
C PHE A 382 -16.73 -2.27 -28.50
N PRO A 383 -15.49 -2.46 -28.02
CA PRO A 383 -14.57 -1.35 -27.78
C PRO A 383 -14.25 -0.60 -29.08
N ASP A 384 -13.91 0.69 -28.97
CA ASP A 384 -13.39 1.51 -30.08
C ASP A 384 -11.94 1.89 -29.80
N VAL A 385 -11.02 1.03 -30.24
CA VAL A 385 -9.56 1.19 -30.08
C VAL A 385 -9.04 2.48 -30.73
N THR A 386 -9.72 2.98 -31.78
CA THR A 386 -9.31 4.22 -32.45
C THR A 386 -9.56 5.44 -31.59
N GLN A 387 -10.59 5.40 -30.76
CA GLN A 387 -10.91 6.41 -29.75
C GLN A 387 -10.28 6.12 -28.39
N ASP A 388 -9.45 5.08 -28.28
CA ASP A 388 -8.91 4.58 -27.01
C ASP A 388 -10.00 4.20 -26.00
N ILE A 389 -11.10 3.61 -26.48
CA ILE A 389 -12.15 3.06 -25.64
C ILE A 389 -11.95 1.56 -25.58
N LEU A 390 -11.53 1.06 -24.43
CA LEU A 390 -11.29 -0.35 -24.17
C LEU A 390 -12.43 -0.94 -23.34
N LYS A 391 -12.66 -2.24 -23.47
CA LYS A 391 -13.59 -2.94 -22.58
C LYS A 391 -12.87 -3.21 -21.25
N LEU A 392 -13.54 -2.87 -20.15
CA LEU A 392 -13.09 -3.11 -18.78
C LEU A 392 -13.98 -4.17 -18.14
N VAL A 393 -13.38 -5.14 -17.45
CA VAL A 393 -14.11 -6.21 -16.76
C VAL A 393 -13.55 -6.41 -15.36
N VAL A 394 -14.45 -6.71 -14.42
CA VAL A 394 -14.09 -7.16 -13.07
C VAL A 394 -14.72 -8.52 -12.85
N VAL A 395 -13.88 -9.54 -12.67
CA VAL A 395 -14.25 -10.93 -12.48
C VAL A 395 -14.09 -11.29 -11.01
N GLU A 396 -15.22 -11.58 -10.38
CA GLU A 396 -15.25 -12.04 -9.00
C GLU A 396 -14.48 -13.35 -8.84
N ARG A 397 -13.64 -13.41 -7.80
CA ARG A 397 -12.68 -14.51 -7.61
C ARG A 397 -12.94 -15.41 -6.39
N TYR A 398 -14.01 -15.21 -5.64
CA TYR A 398 -14.30 -15.89 -4.37
C TYR A 398 -15.29 -17.04 -4.47
N GLY A 399 -15.83 -17.32 -5.67
CA GLY A 399 -16.59 -18.54 -5.96
C GLY A 399 -17.91 -18.30 -6.70
N HIS A 400 -18.39 -17.06 -6.71
CA HIS A 400 -19.66 -16.69 -7.34
C HIS A 400 -19.54 -16.52 -8.86
N ASN A 401 -18.33 -16.26 -9.37
CA ASN A 401 -18.02 -16.06 -10.78
C ASN A 401 -18.82 -14.91 -11.42
N ARG A 402 -19.20 -13.89 -10.63
CA ARG A 402 -19.82 -12.66 -11.13
C ARG A 402 -18.84 -11.86 -11.98
N ILE A 403 -19.37 -11.14 -12.97
CA ILE A 403 -18.57 -10.33 -13.89
C ILE A 403 -19.25 -8.99 -14.11
N GLY A 404 -18.60 -7.92 -13.67
CA GLY A 404 -18.90 -6.55 -14.07
C GLY A 404 -18.26 -6.24 -15.41
N ARG A 405 -18.97 -5.48 -16.25
CA ARG A 405 -18.51 -5.08 -17.58
C ARG A 405 -18.74 -3.58 -17.76
N GLY A 406 -17.79 -2.91 -18.37
CA GLY A 406 -17.86 -1.49 -18.66
C GLY A 406 -16.80 -1.10 -19.69
N PHE A 407 -16.53 0.19 -19.80
CA PHE A 407 -15.56 0.73 -20.72
C PHE A 407 -14.63 1.72 -20.01
N VAL A 408 -13.38 1.77 -20.47
CA VAL A 408 -12.36 2.68 -19.95
C VAL A 408 -11.63 3.38 -21.10
N LYS A 409 -11.22 4.63 -20.86
CA LYS A 409 -10.39 5.43 -21.75
C LYS A 409 -9.14 5.93 -21.03
N GLY A 410 -8.00 5.93 -21.73
CA GLY A 410 -6.73 6.50 -21.28
C GLY A 410 -5.56 5.52 -21.27
N PHE A 411 -5.79 4.22 -21.51
CA PHE A 411 -4.72 3.23 -21.53
C PHE A 411 -3.85 3.30 -22.80
N GLY A 412 -4.43 3.63 -23.95
CA GLY A 412 -3.74 3.70 -25.24
C GLY A 412 -3.60 2.38 -26.00
N LEU A 413 -3.94 1.23 -25.39
CA LEU A 413 -3.69 -0.11 -25.95
C LEU A 413 -4.19 -0.25 -27.38
N LYS A 414 -3.36 -0.83 -28.25
CA LYS A 414 -3.67 -1.07 -29.67
C LYS A 414 -3.98 -2.52 -29.98
N ARG A 415 -3.46 -3.44 -29.16
CA ARG A 415 -3.74 -4.88 -29.22
C ARG A 415 -3.67 -5.49 -27.83
N GLY A 416 -4.16 -6.71 -27.68
CA GLY A 416 -4.08 -7.44 -26.42
C GLY A 416 -4.92 -6.88 -25.26
N ALA A 417 -4.60 -7.34 -24.06
CA ALA A 417 -5.25 -6.97 -22.81
C ALA A 417 -4.28 -7.06 -21.62
N LEU A 418 -4.62 -6.32 -20.57
CA LEU A 418 -3.94 -6.31 -19.28
C LEU A 418 -4.89 -6.89 -18.23
N ALA A 419 -4.37 -7.67 -17.28
CA ALA A 419 -5.13 -8.19 -16.16
C ALA A 419 -4.30 -8.19 -14.88
N THR A 420 -4.94 -7.99 -13.73
CA THR A 420 -4.32 -8.12 -12.40
C THR A 420 -5.33 -8.64 -11.40
N SER A 421 -4.86 -9.41 -10.41
CA SER A 421 -5.64 -9.77 -9.22
C SER A 421 -5.35 -8.90 -7.99
N VAL A 422 -4.52 -7.87 -8.16
CA VAL A 422 -4.32 -6.79 -7.19
C VAL A 422 -5.21 -5.62 -7.64
N ALA A 423 -6.39 -5.51 -7.03
CA ALA A 423 -7.40 -4.51 -7.39
C ALA A 423 -8.05 -3.96 -6.11
N HIS A 424 -7.61 -2.80 -5.65
CA HIS A 424 -8.02 -2.22 -4.38
C HIS A 424 -9.55 -2.10 -4.26
N ASP A 425 -10.21 -2.52 -3.19
CA ASP A 425 -9.68 -3.31 -2.04
C ASP A 425 -10.20 -4.74 -2.04
N SER A 426 -11.28 -5.02 -2.77
CA SER A 426 -11.84 -6.37 -2.83
C SER A 426 -10.99 -7.36 -3.64
N HIS A 427 -10.00 -6.90 -4.37
CA HIS A 427 -8.99 -7.68 -5.10
C HIS A 427 -9.58 -8.73 -6.05
N ASN A 428 -10.70 -8.43 -6.69
CA ASN A 428 -11.18 -9.23 -7.81
C ASN A 428 -10.23 -9.12 -9.01
N ILE A 429 -10.36 -10.02 -10.00
CA ILE A 429 -9.51 -9.92 -11.19
C ILE A 429 -10.08 -8.81 -12.07
N ILE A 430 -9.32 -7.74 -12.27
CA ILE A 430 -9.68 -6.65 -13.18
C ILE A 430 -8.86 -6.74 -14.46
N ALA A 431 -9.48 -6.47 -15.61
CA ALA A 431 -8.81 -6.50 -16.90
C ALA A 431 -9.35 -5.44 -17.86
N ALA A 432 -8.45 -4.86 -18.65
CA ALA A 432 -8.76 -3.92 -19.73
C ALA A 432 -8.19 -4.45 -21.05
N GLY A 433 -8.99 -4.45 -22.13
CA GLY A 433 -8.58 -5.08 -23.38
C GLY A 433 -9.30 -4.58 -24.62
N VAL A 434 -8.67 -4.84 -25.77
CA VAL A 434 -9.19 -4.44 -27.09
C VAL A 434 -10.27 -5.37 -27.64
N SER A 435 -10.45 -6.55 -27.04
CA SER A 435 -11.44 -7.55 -27.47
C SER A 435 -11.72 -8.55 -26.36
N ASP A 436 -12.86 -9.24 -26.46
CA ASP A 436 -13.26 -10.27 -25.49
C ASP A 436 -12.31 -11.47 -25.49
N THR A 437 -11.73 -11.81 -26.65
CA THR A 437 -10.69 -12.84 -26.75
C THR A 437 -9.43 -12.45 -25.99
N ALA A 438 -8.98 -11.21 -26.14
CA ALA A 438 -7.80 -10.73 -25.42
C ALA A 438 -8.05 -10.69 -23.89
N LEU A 439 -9.23 -10.24 -23.48
CA LEU A 439 -9.65 -10.26 -22.08
C LEU A 439 -9.66 -11.67 -21.51
N ALA A 440 -10.24 -12.64 -22.20
CA ALA A 440 -10.24 -14.04 -21.78
C ALA A 440 -8.83 -14.60 -21.62
N GLN A 441 -7.92 -14.28 -22.54
CA GLN A 441 -6.52 -14.71 -22.45
C GLN A 441 -5.82 -14.10 -21.22
N ALA A 442 -5.94 -12.79 -21.00
CA ALA A 442 -5.29 -12.10 -19.88
C ALA A 442 -5.85 -12.54 -18.52
N VAL A 443 -7.19 -12.62 -18.38
CA VAL A 443 -7.86 -13.10 -17.16
C VAL A 443 -7.44 -14.54 -16.85
N ASN A 444 -7.47 -15.43 -17.85
CA ASN A 444 -7.07 -16.83 -17.65
C ASN A 444 -5.59 -16.97 -17.30
N ALA A 445 -4.71 -16.13 -17.83
CA ALA A 445 -3.30 -16.13 -17.46
C ALA A 445 -3.12 -15.83 -15.96
N VAL A 446 -3.87 -14.88 -15.41
CA VAL A 446 -3.87 -14.57 -13.96
C VAL A 446 -4.43 -15.74 -13.15
N ILE A 447 -5.53 -16.36 -13.60
CA ILE A 447 -6.13 -17.53 -12.94
C ILE A 447 -5.14 -18.70 -12.88
N GLU A 448 -4.44 -18.98 -14.00
CA GLU A 448 -3.47 -20.07 -14.11
C GLU A 448 -2.24 -19.88 -13.20
N CYS A 449 -1.85 -18.64 -12.95
CA CYS A 449 -0.76 -18.29 -12.02
C CYS A 449 -1.19 -18.36 -10.53
N GLY A 450 -2.46 -18.65 -10.24
CA GLY A 450 -2.99 -18.58 -8.88
C GLY A 450 -3.13 -17.15 -8.36
N GLY A 451 -3.26 -16.18 -9.27
CA GLY A 451 -3.20 -14.75 -9.02
C GLY A 451 -1.88 -14.14 -9.50
N GLY A 452 -1.89 -12.83 -9.72
CA GLY A 452 -0.78 -12.14 -10.34
C GLY A 452 -1.18 -11.04 -11.31
N ILE A 453 -0.24 -10.70 -12.17
CA ILE A 453 -0.35 -9.66 -13.18
C ILE A 453 -0.02 -10.28 -14.54
N ALA A 454 -0.79 -9.93 -15.57
CA ALA A 454 -0.57 -10.39 -16.93
C ALA A 454 -0.78 -9.29 -17.97
N ALA A 455 0.05 -9.31 -19.00
CA ALA A 455 -0.16 -8.59 -20.27
C ALA A 455 -0.11 -9.62 -21.40
N CYS A 456 -1.17 -9.68 -22.20
CA CYS A 456 -1.37 -10.74 -23.19
C CYS A 456 -1.81 -10.21 -24.55
N ASP A 457 -1.29 -10.81 -25.61
CA ASP A 457 -1.75 -10.70 -27.00
C ASP A 457 -1.55 -12.09 -27.64
N THR A 458 -0.69 -12.23 -28.66
CA THR A 458 -0.28 -13.56 -29.15
C THR A 458 0.58 -14.33 -28.15
N ALA A 459 1.29 -13.60 -27.27
CA ALA A 459 2.06 -14.13 -26.16
C ALA A 459 1.65 -13.40 -24.86
N CYS A 460 1.87 -14.07 -23.72
CA CYS A 460 1.66 -13.48 -22.40
C CYS A 460 3.00 -13.25 -21.68
N ARG A 461 3.11 -12.12 -20.99
CA ARG A 461 4.08 -11.90 -19.90
C ARG A 461 3.31 -11.87 -18.59
N LYS A 462 3.90 -12.45 -17.55
CA LYS A 462 3.21 -12.66 -16.27
C LYS A 462 4.15 -12.40 -15.09
N LEU A 463 3.57 -11.96 -13.99
CA LEU A 463 4.15 -12.01 -12.65
C LEU A 463 3.19 -12.85 -11.80
N GLU A 464 3.70 -13.94 -11.22
CA GLU A 464 2.91 -14.85 -10.39
C GLU A 464 2.90 -14.36 -8.95
N LEU A 465 1.69 -14.24 -8.37
CA LEU A 465 1.48 -13.80 -6.98
C LEU A 465 0.65 -14.85 -6.24
N PRO A 466 1.22 -16.04 -5.95
CA PRO A 466 0.47 -17.19 -5.46
C PRO A 466 -0.11 -17.00 -4.06
N ILE A 467 0.44 -16.10 -3.25
CA ILE A 467 -0.05 -15.82 -1.89
C ILE A 467 -1.23 -14.88 -2.02
N ALA A 468 -2.44 -15.40 -1.79
CA ALA A 468 -3.70 -14.66 -1.81
C ALA A 468 -4.01 -13.93 -3.15
N GLY A 469 -3.23 -14.17 -4.21
CA GLY A 469 -3.29 -13.37 -5.43
C GLY A 469 -2.67 -11.97 -5.30
N LEU A 470 -1.84 -11.73 -4.27
CA LEU A 470 -1.29 -10.43 -3.90
C LEU A 470 0.24 -10.42 -3.80
N MET A 471 0.83 -11.49 -3.25
CA MET A 471 2.26 -11.53 -2.93
C MET A 471 2.98 -12.76 -3.51
N SER A 472 4.30 -12.66 -3.56
CA SER A 472 5.22 -13.71 -3.99
C SER A 472 6.21 -14.09 -2.89
N GLN A 473 6.67 -15.34 -2.94
CA GLN A 473 7.75 -15.86 -2.10
C GLN A 473 9.13 -15.69 -2.76
N GLU A 474 9.18 -15.16 -3.98
CA GLU A 474 10.41 -14.91 -4.72
C GLU A 474 11.18 -13.70 -4.17
N PRO A 475 12.51 -13.64 -4.31
CA PRO A 475 13.30 -12.47 -3.94
C PRO A 475 12.89 -11.20 -4.69
N LEU A 476 13.05 -10.03 -4.06
CA LEU A 476 12.73 -8.70 -4.61
C LEU A 476 13.18 -8.52 -6.06
N ASN A 477 14.44 -8.81 -6.37
CA ASN A 477 14.98 -8.60 -7.72
C ASN A 477 14.29 -9.48 -8.79
N THR A 478 13.80 -10.67 -8.40
CA THR A 478 13.02 -11.54 -9.30
C THR A 478 11.64 -10.94 -9.55
N VAL A 479 10.95 -10.53 -8.47
CA VAL A 479 9.61 -9.93 -8.53
C VAL A 479 9.64 -8.61 -9.30
N ALA A 480 10.57 -7.72 -8.99
CA ALA A 480 10.75 -6.43 -9.68
C ALA A 480 11.04 -6.63 -11.17
N ARG A 481 11.95 -7.54 -11.54
CA ARG A 481 12.24 -7.84 -12.96
C ARG A 481 11.03 -8.40 -13.69
N ALA A 482 10.26 -9.29 -13.04
CA ALA A 482 9.03 -9.82 -13.62
C ALA A 482 7.98 -8.71 -13.80
N HIS A 483 7.76 -7.88 -12.78
CA HIS A 483 6.88 -6.72 -12.87
C HIS A 483 7.26 -5.79 -14.04
N THR A 484 8.53 -5.40 -14.13
CA THR A 484 9.08 -4.60 -15.25
C THR A 484 8.84 -5.27 -16.59
N THR A 485 9.08 -6.57 -16.68
CA THR A 485 8.86 -7.33 -17.94
C THR A 485 7.40 -7.28 -18.38
N VAL A 486 6.45 -7.36 -17.45
CA VAL A 486 5.02 -7.28 -17.78
C VAL A 486 4.62 -5.85 -18.15
N ARG A 487 5.11 -4.84 -17.41
CA ARG A 487 4.87 -3.42 -17.71
C ARG A 487 5.42 -3.02 -19.08
N ASP A 488 6.67 -3.35 -19.36
CA ASP A 488 7.31 -2.98 -20.64
C ASP A 488 6.58 -3.64 -21.81
N TYR A 489 6.11 -4.88 -21.62
CA TYR A 489 5.28 -5.55 -22.62
C TYR A 489 3.91 -4.87 -22.79
N ALA A 490 3.29 -4.34 -21.72
CA ALA A 490 2.09 -3.49 -21.85
C ALA A 490 2.36 -2.26 -22.74
N GLY A 491 3.54 -1.65 -22.61
CA GLY A 491 4.02 -0.59 -23.51
C GLY A 491 4.13 -1.07 -24.97
N ASP A 492 4.70 -2.26 -25.21
CA ASP A 492 4.77 -2.87 -26.55
C ASP A 492 3.38 -3.09 -27.17
N LEU A 493 2.36 -3.39 -26.36
CA LEU A 493 0.96 -3.52 -26.78
C LEU A 493 0.30 -2.17 -27.13
N GLY A 494 0.98 -1.05 -26.83
CA GLY A 494 0.56 0.31 -27.11
C GLY A 494 0.08 1.09 -25.88
N CYS A 495 0.27 0.56 -24.67
CA CYS A 495 -0.10 1.30 -23.46
C CYS A 495 0.77 2.55 -23.31
N VAL A 496 0.14 3.68 -22.99
CA VAL A 496 0.84 4.97 -22.83
C VAL A 496 1.11 5.33 -21.36
N LEU A 497 0.47 4.63 -20.43
CA LEU A 497 0.61 4.90 -19.00
C LEU A 497 1.94 4.36 -18.48
N GLU A 498 2.60 5.12 -17.61
CA GLU A 498 3.84 4.67 -16.95
C GLU A 498 3.58 3.49 -16.00
N ASN A 499 2.47 3.54 -15.23
CA ASN A 499 2.10 2.53 -14.24
C ASN A 499 0.71 1.93 -14.54
N PRO A 500 0.55 1.15 -15.62
CA PRO A 500 -0.76 0.71 -16.09
C PRO A 500 -1.48 -0.22 -15.12
N PHE A 501 -0.76 -1.07 -14.38
CA PHE A 501 -1.37 -2.00 -13.43
C PHE A 501 -1.79 -1.32 -12.13
N MET A 502 -1.06 -0.28 -11.72
CA MET A 502 -1.50 0.58 -10.62
C MET A 502 -2.76 1.34 -11.03
N GLN A 503 -2.78 1.95 -12.22
CA GLN A 503 -3.99 2.62 -12.68
C GLN A 503 -5.18 1.65 -12.76
N LEU A 504 -4.94 0.43 -13.26
CA LEU A 504 -5.96 -0.60 -13.39
C LEU A 504 -6.51 -1.05 -12.02
N SER A 505 -5.66 -1.18 -10.99
CA SER A 505 -6.08 -1.62 -9.65
C SER A 505 -7.10 -0.64 -9.04
N PHE A 506 -6.87 0.67 -9.19
CA PHE A 506 -7.75 1.72 -8.67
C PHE A 506 -9.05 1.94 -9.47
N LEU A 507 -9.25 1.29 -10.62
CA LEU A 507 -10.54 1.34 -11.33
C LEU A 507 -11.63 0.49 -10.66
N ALA A 508 -11.23 -0.37 -9.72
CA ALA A 508 -12.14 -1.17 -8.90
C ALA A 508 -12.41 -0.57 -7.51
N LEU A 509 -11.75 0.54 -7.14
CA LEU A 509 -11.88 1.11 -5.79
C LEU A 509 -13.10 2.05 -5.69
N LEU A 510 -14.22 1.51 -5.23
CA LEU A 510 -15.56 2.16 -5.20
C LEU A 510 -15.72 3.30 -4.16
N VAL A 511 -14.62 3.78 -3.58
CA VAL A 511 -14.60 4.89 -2.62
C VAL A 511 -13.83 6.13 -3.13
N ILE A 512 -13.26 6.07 -4.34
CA ILE A 512 -12.61 7.21 -5.00
C ILE A 512 -13.44 7.66 -6.22
N PRO A 513 -13.85 8.93 -6.32
CA PRO A 513 -14.68 9.41 -7.43
C PRO A 513 -13.96 9.51 -8.78
N GLU A 514 -14.67 9.58 -9.91
CA GLU A 514 -16.15 9.62 -10.05
C GLU A 514 -16.79 8.28 -10.42
N LEU A 515 -16.25 7.55 -11.41
CA LEU A 515 -16.84 6.32 -11.94
C LEU A 515 -15.87 5.15 -11.83
N LYS A 516 -16.36 4.02 -11.31
CA LYS A 516 -15.58 2.79 -11.03
C LYS A 516 -16.35 1.54 -11.47
N LEU A 517 -15.68 0.39 -11.53
CA LEU A 517 -16.31 -0.88 -11.89
C LEU A 517 -16.09 -1.92 -10.79
N SER A 518 -17.16 -2.55 -10.30
CA SER A 518 -17.05 -3.74 -9.44
C SER A 518 -17.56 -4.99 -10.16
N ASP A 519 -17.45 -6.16 -9.53
CA ASP A 519 -18.03 -7.40 -10.05
C ASP A 519 -19.56 -7.35 -10.21
N LYS A 520 -20.21 -6.37 -9.56
CA LYS A 520 -21.66 -6.16 -9.59
C LYS A 520 -22.10 -5.17 -10.66
N GLY A 521 -21.20 -4.39 -11.26
CA GLY A 521 -21.50 -3.45 -12.33
C GLY A 521 -20.77 -2.11 -12.22
N LEU A 522 -21.13 -1.20 -13.11
CA LEU A 522 -20.60 0.16 -13.17
C LEU A 522 -21.19 0.98 -12.00
N PHE A 523 -20.34 1.68 -11.26
CA PHE A 523 -20.69 2.35 -10.02
C PHE A 523 -20.29 3.81 -10.06
N ASP A 524 -21.26 4.69 -9.80
CA ASP A 524 -21.05 6.12 -9.62
C ASP A 524 -20.81 6.40 -8.14
N VAL A 525 -19.60 6.83 -7.81
CA VAL A 525 -19.17 7.09 -6.42
C VAL A 525 -19.78 8.39 -5.90
N ASN A 526 -20.07 9.36 -6.78
CA ASN A 526 -20.69 10.63 -6.38
C ASN A 526 -22.13 10.42 -5.91
N THR A 527 -22.91 9.60 -6.63
CA THR A 527 -24.29 9.23 -6.22
C THR A 527 -24.34 7.99 -5.33
N PHE A 528 -23.21 7.30 -5.18
CA PHE A 528 -23.04 6.07 -4.42
C PHE A 528 -24.02 4.97 -4.86
N SER A 529 -24.16 4.77 -6.17
CA SER A 529 -25.13 3.85 -6.75
C SER A 529 -24.64 3.21 -8.06
N PHE A 530 -25.16 2.03 -8.37
CA PHE A 530 -24.94 1.42 -9.69
C PHE A 530 -25.66 2.21 -10.78
N VAL A 531 -24.99 2.33 -11.93
CA VAL A 531 -25.51 3.00 -13.13
C VAL A 531 -25.39 2.07 -14.33
N ASP A 532 -26.26 2.23 -15.32
CA ASP A 532 -26.21 1.44 -16.54
C ASP A 532 -25.01 1.84 -17.41
N VAL A 533 -24.38 0.86 -18.05
CA VAL A 533 -23.32 1.11 -19.04
C VAL A 533 -23.86 1.88 -20.24
N ILE A 534 -25.10 1.61 -20.65
CA ILE A 534 -25.78 2.27 -21.77
C ILE A 534 -26.49 3.52 -21.25
N VAL A 535 -26.38 4.64 -21.96
CA VAL A 535 -27.01 5.92 -21.61
C VAL A 535 -28.45 6.01 -22.08
#